data_AF-A0A662DGC0-F1
#
_entry.id   AF-A0A662DGC0-F1
#
_cell.length_a   1.000
_cell.length_b   1.000
_cell.length_c   1.000
_cell.angle_alpha   90.00
_cell.angle_beta   90.00
_cell.angle_gamma   90.00
#
_symmetry.space_group_name_H-M   'P 1'
#
loop_
_entity.id
_entity.type
_entity.pdbx_description
1 polymer ?
#
loop_
_entity_poly.entity_id
_entity_poly.type
_entity_poly.pdbx_seq_one_letter_code
_entity_poly.pdbx_strand_id
1 'polypeptide(L)' 'MQQETLRATKRETAGTRESKRLRRDGRVPGVVYGTDIESIAIHVSRTDLYTVLHTDA' A
#
# COMPACT_ATOMS: atom_id res chain seq x y z
N MET A 1 0.76 17.68 14.35
CA MET A 1 0.33 16.69 13.34
C MET A 1 1.55 15.85 13.03
N GLN A 2 1.51 14.54 13.32
CA GLN A 2 2.60 13.63 12.98
C GLN A 2 2.42 13.21 11.52
N GLN A 3 3.50 13.23 10.75
CA GLN A 3 3.50 12.85 9.34
C GLN A 3 4.56 11.78 9.13
N GLU A 4 4.13 10.65 8.59
CA GLU A 4 5.00 9.50 8.34
C GLU A 4 5.16 9.25 6.84
N THR A 5 6.33 8.75 6.45
CA THR A 5 6.65 8.44 5.05
C THR A 5 6.60 6.93 4.82
N LEU A 6 5.69 6.48 3.96
CA LEU A 6 5.56 5.07 3.58
C LEU A 6 6.00 4.85 2.12
N ARG A 7 6.90 3.89 1.90
CA ARG A 7 7.34 3.51 0.55
C ARG A 7 6.27 2.69 -0.16
N ALA A 8 5.84 3.17 -1.33
CA ALA A 8 4.88 2.51 -2.19
C ALA A 8 5.49 2.14 -3.54
N THR A 9 5.06 1.01 -4.09
CA THR A 9 5.45 0.54 -5.43
C THR A 9 4.21 0.45 -6.30
N LYS A 10 4.27 0.97 -7.53
CA LYS A 10 3.16 0.88 -8.49
C LYS A 10 2.94 -0.59 -8.86
N ARG A 11 1.66 -1.00 -8.90
CA ARG A 11 1.27 -2.33 -9.37
C ARG A 11 1.02 -2.29 -10.87
N GLU A 12 1.57 -3.26 -11.59
CA GLU A 12 1.32 -3.44 -13.02
C GLU A 12 -0.01 -4.17 -13.27
N THR A 13 -0.34 -5.15 -12.41
CA THR A 13 -1.51 -6.01 -12.57
C THR A 13 -2.48 -5.89 -11.40
N ALA A 14 -3.77 -5.95 -11.74
CA ALA A 14 -4.88 -6.01 -10.79
C ALA A 14 -5.60 -7.37 -10.85
N GLY A 15 -6.38 -7.68 -9.82
CA GLY A 15 -7.23 -8.88 -9.77
C GLY A 15 -6.99 -9.77 -8.56
N THR A 16 -7.85 -10.78 -8.41
CA THR A 16 -7.91 -11.66 -7.22
C THR A 16 -6.64 -12.49 -7.03
N ARG A 17 -6.11 -13.10 -8.09
CA ARG A 17 -4.91 -13.96 -8.01
C ARG A 17 -3.67 -13.14 -7.64
N GLU A 18 -3.48 -12.02 -8.32
CA GLU A 18 -2.36 -11.09 -8.09
C GLU A 18 -2.40 -10.54 -6.66
N SER A 19 -3.58 -10.11 -6.21
CA SER A 19 -3.75 -9.57 -4.85
C SER A 19 -3.56 -10.65 -3.77
N LYS A 20 -3.86 -11.93 -4.07
CA LYS A 20 -3.57 -13.05 -3.17
C LYS A 20 -2.07 -13.33 -3.12
N ARG A 21 -1.37 -13.30 -4.26
CA ARG A 21 0.09 -13.47 -4.32
C ARG A 21 0.81 -12.38 -3.53
N LEU A 22 0.49 -11.11 -3.80
CA LEU A 22 1.08 -9.97 -3.07
C LEU A 22 0.91 -10.10 -1.55
N ARG A 23 -0.26 -10.51 -1.06
CA ARG A 23 -0.47 -10.72 0.38
C ARG A 23 0.37 -11.84 0.97
N ARG A 24 0.57 -12.94 0.21
CA ARG A 24 1.46 -14.04 0.62
C ARG A 24 2.92 -13.59 0.69
N ASP A 25 3.33 -12.72 -0.24
CA ASP A 25 4.68 -12.17 -0.32
C ASP A 25 4.93 -11.03 0.69
N GLY A 26 4.01 -10.80 1.63
CA GLY A 26 4.15 -9.76 2.65
C GLY A 26 3.90 -8.34 2.16
N ARG A 27 3.22 -8.18 1.02
CA ARG A 27 2.80 -6.89 0.48
C ARG A 27 1.32 -6.64 0.73
N VAL A 28 0.96 -5.39 0.99
CA VAL A 28 -0.42 -4.95 1.12
C VAL A 28 -0.81 -4.17 -0.15
N PRO A 29 -1.76 -4.68 -0.97
CA PRO A 29 -2.24 -3.94 -2.13
C PRO A 29 -3.15 -2.79 -1.71
N GLY A 30 -3.03 -1.64 -2.36
CA GLY A 30 -3.82 -0.43 -2.12
C GLY A 30 -4.01 0.42 -3.38
N VAL A 31 -4.78 1.49 -3.25
CA VAL A 31 -5.02 2.46 -4.33
C VAL A 31 -4.89 3.85 -3.74
N VAL A 32 -4.08 4.70 -4.37
CA VAL A 32 -4.00 6.13 -4.06
C VAL A 32 -4.96 6.85 -4.99
N TYR A 33 -5.86 7.64 -4.41
CA TYR A 33 -6.86 8.43 -5.13
C TYR A 33 -6.92 9.84 -4.54
N GLY A 34 -7.47 10.78 -5.30
CA GLY A 34 -7.62 12.17 -4.90
C GLY A 34 -8.30 12.99 -5.99
N THR A 35 -8.68 14.22 -5.66
CA THR A 35 -9.22 15.17 -6.63
C THR A 35 -8.16 15.48 -7.68
N ASP A 36 -8.55 15.47 -8.96
CA ASP A 36 -7.69 15.77 -10.11
C ASP A 36 -6.48 14.83 -10.31
N ILE A 37 -6.47 13.65 -9.67
CA ILE A 37 -5.47 12.62 -9.94
C ILE A 37 -6.12 11.33 -10.42
N GLU A 38 -5.51 10.70 -11.42
CA GLU A 38 -5.87 9.35 -11.82
C GLU A 38 -5.52 8.37 -10.69
N SER A 39 -6.41 7.41 -10.44
CA SER A 39 -6.21 6.43 -9.37
C SER A 39 -4.97 5.57 -9.64
N ILE A 40 -4.04 5.55 -8.70
CA ILE A 40 -2.78 4.82 -8.84
C ILE A 40 -2.84 3.54 -8.02
N ALA A 41 -2.81 2.39 -8.69
CA ALA A 41 -2.69 1.11 -8.03
C ALA A 41 -1.27 0.94 -7.46
N ILE A 42 -1.17 0.72 -6.15
CA ILE A 42 0.11 0.54 -5.45
C ILE A 42 0.11 -0.70 -4.57
N HIS A 43 1.28 -1.15 -4.14
CA HIS A 43 1.42 -2.03 -2.99
C HIS A 43 2.50 -1.49 -2.05
N VAL A 44 2.37 -1.80 -0.77
CA VAL A 44 3.32 -1.40 0.29
C VAL A 44 3.80 -2.63 1.04
N SER A 45 4.91 -2.50 1.77
CA SER A 45 5.35 -3.53 2.72
C SER A 45 4.35 -3.64 3.88
N ARG A 46 3.97 -4.87 4.26
CA ARG A 46 3.10 -5.09 5.42
C ARG A 46 3.75 -4.60 6.71
N THR A 47 5.05 -4.84 6.87
CA THR A 47 5.80 -4.46 8.06
C THR A 47 5.87 -2.94 8.20
N ASP A 48 6.25 -2.25 7.13
CA ASP A 48 6.38 -0.79 7.13
C ASP A 48 5.02 -0.13 7.39
N LEU A 49 3.95 -0.65 6.77
CA LEU A 49 2.59 -0.17 7.01
C LEU A 49 2.17 -0.39 8.47
N TYR A 50 2.50 -1.54 9.05
CA TYR A 50 2.19 -1.81 10.46
C TYR A 50 2.89 -0.81 11.38
N THR A 51 4.19 -0.57 11.19
CA THR A 51 4.98 0.39 11.98
C THR A 51 4.38 1.80 11.92
N VAL A 52 4.03 2.27 10.73
CA VAL A 52 3.45 3.61 10.54
C VAL A 52 2.06 3.74 11.19
N LEU A 53 1.25 2.68 11.15
CA LEU A 53 -0.10 2.70 11.75
C LEU A 53 -0.12 2.45 13.25
N HIS A 54 0.90 1.78 13.80
CA HIS A 54 1.01 1.42 15.21
C HIS A 54 2.16 2.18 15.90
N THR A 55 2.48 3.37 15.41
CA THR A 55 3.34 4.29 16.16
C THR A 55 2.58 4.67 17.44
N ASP A 56 3.21 4.39 18.59
CA ASP A 56 2.60 4.37 19.92
C ASP A 56 1.67 5.56 20.21
N ALA A 57 0.53 5.25 20.82
CA ALA A 57 -0.36 6.21 21.46
C ALA A 57 0.28 6.84 22.70
#